data_AF-R5PMP4-F1
#
_entry.id   AF-R5PMP4-F1
#
_cell.length_a   1.000
_cell.length_b   1.000
_cell.length_c   1.000
_cell.angle_alpha   90.00
_cell.angle_beta   90.00
_cell.angle_gamma   90.00
#
_symmetry.space_group_name_H-M   'P 1'
#
loop_
_entity.id
_entity.type
_entity.pdbx_description
1 polymer ?
#
loop_
_entity_poly.entity_id
_entity_poly.type
_entity_poly.pdbx_seq_one_letter_code
_entity_poly.pdbx_strand_id
1 'polypeptide(L)'
;MALRYRQVITWLKEFADFDIDVLHIIGGGSKNEYLDQFTANSCGVKVLAGPQEGTAIGNIMLQAKAAGMVDDIWQMRAIIANSIELKAFEPQDKEVWDAAYEKYLEITK
;
A
#
# COMPACT_ATOMS: atom_id res chain seq x y z
N MET A 1 -6.14 13.40 2.99
CA MET A 1 -5.76 12.19 2.22
C MET A 1 -5.80 10.93 3.08
N ALA A 2 -5.00 10.79 4.14
CA ALA A 2 -5.00 9.60 5.01
C ALA A 2 -6.41 9.18 5.52
N LEU A 3 -7.21 10.13 6.01
CA LEU A 3 -8.59 9.86 6.48
C LEU A 3 -9.53 9.39 5.35
N ARG A 4 -9.30 9.85 4.11
CA ARG A 4 -10.03 9.37 2.94
C ARG A 4 -9.58 7.96 2.55
N TYR A 5 -8.29 7.62 2.70
CA TYR A 5 -7.84 6.23 2.55
C TYR A 5 -8.49 5.32 3.58
N ARG A 6 -8.58 5.76 4.85
CA ARG A 6 -9.30 5.01 5.89
C ARG A 6 -10.74 4.75 5.50
N GLN A 7 -11.44 5.75 4.96
CA GLN A 7 -12.81 5.56 4.51
C GLN A 7 -12.92 4.51 3.40
N VAL A 8 -12.06 4.58 2.39
CA VAL A 8 -12.09 3.63 1.27
C VAL A 8 -11.69 2.23 1.71
N ILE A 9 -10.67 2.07 2.56
CA ILE A 9 -10.24 0.75 3.02
C ILE A 9 -11.29 0.13 3.96
N THR A 10 -12.01 0.92 4.77
CA THR A 10 -13.15 0.43 5.55
C THR A 10 -14.22 -0.16 4.62
N TRP A 11 -14.58 0.54 3.55
CA TRP A 11 -15.52 -0.01 2.56
C TRP A 11 -15.00 -1.29 1.91
N LEU A 12 -13.72 -1.32 1.51
CA LEU A 12 -13.13 -2.53 0.92
C LEU A 12 -13.17 -3.71 1.89
N LYS A 13 -12.93 -3.49 3.19
CA LYS A 13 -13.04 -4.51 4.24
C LYS A 13 -14.46 -5.02 4.45
N GLU A 14 -15.48 -4.20 4.19
CA GLU A 14 -16.88 -4.64 4.24
C GLU A 14 -17.26 -5.59 3.09
N PHE A 15 -16.58 -5.49 1.94
CA PHE A 15 -16.84 -6.32 0.76
C PHE A 15 -15.92 -7.53 0.61
N ALA A 16 -14.70 -7.47 1.16
CA ALA A 16 -13.72 -8.54 1.06
C ALA A 16 -14.11 -9.73 1.94
N ASP A 17 -13.90 -10.94 1.45
CA ASP A 17 -14.02 -12.20 2.20
C ASP A 17 -12.73 -12.55 2.97
N PHE A 18 -11.77 -11.63 3.01
CA PHE A 18 -10.49 -11.76 3.69
C PHE A 18 -10.08 -10.46 4.39
N ASP A 19 -9.22 -10.58 5.40
CA ASP A 19 -8.68 -9.43 6.12
C ASP A 19 -7.68 -8.64 5.27
N ILE A 20 -7.89 -7.33 5.19
CA ILE A 20 -6.96 -6.40 4.53
C ILE A 20 -6.03 -5.81 5.58
N ASP A 21 -4.85 -6.40 5.75
CA ASP A 21 -3.89 -6.04 6.81
C ASP A 21 -2.70 -5.22 6.32
N VAL A 22 -2.50 -5.12 5.01
CA VAL A 22 -1.37 -4.41 4.40
C VAL A 22 -1.84 -3.55 3.22
N LEU A 23 -1.44 -2.28 3.22
CA LEU A 23 -1.62 -1.36 2.10
C LEU A 23 -0.28 -1.10 1.41
N HIS A 24 -0.18 -1.44 0.13
CA HIS A 24 0.98 -1.12 -0.69
C HIS A 24 0.79 0.24 -1.38
N ILE A 25 1.68 1.19 -1.10
CA ILE A 25 1.72 2.50 -1.78
C ILE A 25 2.89 2.46 -2.77
N ILE A 26 2.58 2.56 -4.06
CA ILE A 26 3.57 2.56 -5.15
C ILE A 26 3.60 3.93 -5.83
N GLY A 27 4.56 4.14 -6.74
CA GLY A 27 4.62 5.39 -7.52
C GLY A 27 5.22 6.56 -6.74
N GLY A 28 5.11 7.76 -7.30
CA GLY A 28 5.66 8.98 -6.67
C GLY A 28 5.07 9.29 -5.29
N GLY A 29 3.84 8.83 -5.01
CA GLY A 29 3.18 8.99 -3.71
C GLY A 29 3.92 8.30 -2.56
N SER A 30 4.60 7.19 -2.85
CA SER A 30 5.35 6.39 -1.86
C SER A 30 6.64 7.04 -1.35
N LYS A 31 6.96 8.26 -1.81
CA LYS A 31 8.10 9.05 -1.31
C LYS A 31 7.71 9.94 -0.15
N ASN A 32 6.41 10.12 0.13
CA ASN A 32 5.96 11.01 1.19
C ASN A 32 5.80 10.22 2.50
N GLU A 33 6.92 10.07 3.21
CA GLU A 33 6.97 9.25 4.43
C GLU A 33 5.98 9.69 5.51
N TYR A 34 5.73 11.00 5.65
CA TYR A 34 4.73 11.51 6.60
C TYR A 34 3.32 11.06 6.21
N LEU A 35 2.97 11.17 4.93
CA LEU A 35 1.67 10.71 4.46
C LEU A 35 1.54 9.18 4.56
N ASP A 36 2.61 8.44 4.29
CA ASP A 36 2.62 6.97 4.41
C ASP A 36 2.40 6.55 5.86
N GLN A 37 3.11 7.16 6.83
CA GLN A 37 2.90 6.93 8.25
C GLN A 37 1.49 7.35 8.71
N PHE A 38 1.00 8.51 8.29
CA PHE A 38 -0.36 8.96 8.60
C PHE A 38 -1.41 8.02 8.02
N THR A 39 -1.15 7.45 6.85
CA THR A 39 -2.02 6.45 6.24
C THR A 39 -2.02 5.16 7.04
N ALA A 40 -0.86 4.65 7.47
CA ALA A 40 -0.78 3.49 8.35
C ALA A 40 -1.55 3.70 9.66
N ASN A 41 -1.32 4.83 10.32
CA ASN A 41 -1.97 5.19 11.57
C ASN A 41 -3.48 5.33 11.41
N SER A 42 -3.91 6.06 10.38
CA SER A 42 -5.32 6.29 10.10
C SER A 42 -6.06 5.00 9.74
N CYS A 43 -5.51 4.21 8.81
CA CYS A 43 -6.14 2.98 8.33
C CYS A 43 -6.04 1.82 9.33
N GLY A 44 -5.13 1.90 10.30
CA GLY A 44 -4.89 0.82 11.27
C GLY A 44 -4.32 -0.44 10.62
N VAL A 45 -3.58 -0.30 9.53
CA VAL A 45 -2.96 -1.40 8.77
C VAL A 45 -1.51 -1.05 8.44
N LYS A 46 -0.68 -2.07 8.25
CA LYS A 46 0.71 -1.86 7.83
C LYS A 46 0.73 -1.20 6.45
N VAL A 47 1.59 -0.21 6.26
CA VAL A 47 1.87 0.36 4.93
C VAL A 47 3.23 -0.09 4.45
N LEU A 48 3.29 -0.57 3.21
CA LEU A 48 4.54 -0.85 2.50
C LEU A 48 4.68 0.16 1.35
N ALA A 49 5.64 1.06 1.45
CA ALA A 49 5.90 2.10 0.46
C ALA A 49 7.03 1.70 -0.49
N GLY A 50 6.75 1.86 -1.79
CA GLY A 50 7.62 1.51 -2.90
C GLY A 50 7.17 0.25 -3.66
N PRO A 51 7.77 -0.05 -4.82
CA PRO A 51 8.72 0.79 -5.55
C PRO A 51 8.03 1.95 -6.27
N GLN A 52 8.78 3.02 -6.56
CA GLN A 52 8.25 4.14 -7.32
C GLN A 52 7.98 3.77 -8.79
N GLU A 53 8.70 2.80 -9.33
CA GLU A 53 8.64 2.40 -10.73
C GLU A 53 7.92 1.06 -10.95
N GLY A 54 6.88 0.76 -10.15
CA GLY A 54 6.16 -0.52 -10.20
C GLY A 54 5.67 -0.92 -11.61
N THR A 55 5.17 0.05 -12.38
CA THR A 55 4.75 -0.15 -13.77
C THR A 55 5.92 -0.56 -14.67
N ALA A 56 7.07 0.10 -14.54
CA ALA A 56 8.25 -0.21 -15.35
C ALA A 56 8.80 -1.61 -15.01
N ILE A 57 8.87 -1.95 -13.72
CA ILE A 57 9.31 -3.26 -13.24
C ILE A 57 8.41 -4.37 -13.80
N GLY A 58 7.08 -4.18 -13.76
CA GLY A 58 6.14 -5.14 -14.35
C GLY A 58 6.37 -5.36 -15.84
N ASN A 59 6.61 -4.29 -16.61
CA ASN A 59 6.90 -4.38 -18.04
C ASN A 59 8.21 -5.13 -18.32
N ILE A 60 9.28 -4.84 -17.57
CA ILE A 60 10.57 -5.53 -17.73
C ILE A 60 10.42 -7.03 -17.45
N MET A 61 9.69 -7.40 -16.38
CA MET A 61 9.45 -8.82 -16.06
C MET A 61 8.65 -9.55 -17.13
N LEU A 62 7.62 -8.90 -17.72
CA LEU A 62 6.88 -9.49 -18.84
C LEU A 62 7.76 -9.67 -20.09
N GLN A 63 8.65 -8.73 -20.38
CA GLN A 63 9.62 -8.86 -21.48
C GLN A 63 10.64 -9.98 -21.21
N ALA A 64 11.13 -10.09 -19.97
CA ALA A 64 12.04 -11.16 -19.56
C ALA A 64 11.38 -12.54 -19.69
N LYS A 65 10.10 -12.66 -19.33
CA LYS A 65 9.31 -13.87 -19.55
C LYS A 65 9.17 -14.20 -21.04
N ALA A 66 8.82 -13.22 -21.87
CA ALA A 66 8.70 -13.41 -23.32
C ALA A 66 10.03 -13.84 -23.97
N ALA A 67 11.16 -13.39 -23.41
CA ALA A 67 12.51 -13.79 -23.85
C ALA A 67 12.98 -15.15 -23.29
N GLY A 68 12.17 -15.85 -22.50
CA GLY A 68 12.52 -17.13 -21.88
C GLY A 68 13.54 -17.03 -20.74
N MET A 69 13.70 -15.84 -20.15
CA MET A 69 14.63 -15.62 -19.02
C MET A 69 13.99 -15.89 -17.66
N VAL A 70 12.66 -15.90 -17.61
CA VAL A 70 11.86 -16.14 -16.39
C VAL A 70 10.70 -17.05 -16.76
N ASP A 71 10.46 -18.07 -15.95
CA ASP A 71 9.51 -19.16 -16.19
C ASP A 71 8.07 -18.70 -15.97
N ASP A 72 7.77 -18.19 -14.77
CA ASP A 72 6.41 -17.90 -14.34
C ASP A 72 6.27 -16.64 -13.47
N ILE A 73 5.03 -16.36 -13.06
CA ILE A 73 4.70 -15.20 -12.23
C ILE A 73 5.31 -15.26 -10.83
N TRP A 74 5.54 -16.46 -10.31
CA TRP A 74 6.12 -16.64 -8.98
C TRP A 74 7.61 -16.31 -9.01
N GLN A 75 8.33 -16.76 -10.04
CA GLN A 75 9.72 -16.41 -10.23
C GLN A 75 9.89 -14.91 -10.50
N MET A 76 9.01 -14.30 -11.31
CA MET A 76 8.99 -12.84 -11.50
C MET A 76 8.83 -12.11 -10.15
N ARG A 77 7.85 -12.50 -9.33
CA ARG A 77 7.62 -11.90 -8.00
C ARG A 77 8.79 -12.10 -7.04
N ALA A 78 9.40 -13.29 -7.05
CA ALA A 78 10.57 -13.59 -6.22
C ALA A 78 11.78 -12.72 -6.60
N ILE A 79 12.03 -12.53 -7.90
CA ILE A 79 13.09 -11.65 -8.39
C ILE A 79 12.84 -10.20 -7.91
N ILE A 80 11.61 -9.69 -8.09
CA ILE A 80 11.25 -8.34 -7.64
C ILE A 80 11.46 -8.19 -6.13
N ALA A 81 10.95 -9.13 -5.33
CA ALA A 81 11.04 -9.09 -3.88
C ALA A 81 12.48 -9.12 -3.36
N ASN A 82 13.38 -9.82 -4.05
CA ASN A 82 14.81 -9.86 -3.71
C ASN A 82 15.62 -8.68 -4.26
N SER A 83 15.04 -7.86 -5.14
CA SER A 83 15.75 -6.75 -5.81
C SER A 83 15.38 -5.38 -5.27
N ILE A 84 14.33 -5.29 -4.44
CA ILE A 84 13.74 -4.01 -4.03
C ILE A 84 13.48 -4.03 -2.52
N GLU A 85 14.03 -3.03 -1.83
CA GLU A 85 13.69 -2.75 -0.45
C GLU A 85 12.44 -1.88 -0.38
N LEU A 86 11.47 -2.30 0.41
CA LEU A 86 10.25 -1.55 0.70
C LEU A 86 10.36 -0.92 2.08
N LYS A 87 9.88 0.32 2.21
CA LYS A 87 9.81 0.96 3.54
C LYS A 87 8.49 0.58 4.21
N ALA A 88 8.59 0.00 5.40
CA ALA A 88 7.43 -0.38 6.20
C ALA A 88 7.08 0.69 7.23
N PHE A 89 5.79 0.98 7.36
CA PHE A 89 5.22 1.86 8.37
C PHE A 89 4.16 1.08 9.14
N GLU A 90 4.37 0.91 10.44
CA GLU A 90 3.41 0.27 11.33
C GLU A 90 2.48 1.32 11.95
N PRO A 91 1.19 1.01 12.19
CA PRO A 91 0.25 1.95 12.81
C PRO A 91 0.70 2.40 14.21
N GLN A 92 0.48 3.68 14.49
CA GLN A 92 0.78 4.35 15.75
C GLN A 92 -0.38 5.28 16.15
N ASP A 93 -0.45 5.67 17.43
CA ASP A 93 -1.37 6.68 17.96
C ASP A 93 -2.86 6.44 17.64
N LYS A 94 -3.32 5.20 17.78
CA LYS A 94 -4.67 4.78 17.35
C LYS A 94 -5.79 5.69 17.85
N GLU A 95 -5.80 6.06 19.14
CA GLU A 95 -6.85 6.88 19.72
C GLU A 95 -6.93 8.27 19.05
N VAL A 96 -5.78 8.86 18.70
CA VAL A 96 -5.71 10.16 18.04
C VAL A 96 -6.32 10.09 16.64
N TRP A 97 -5.99 9.03 15.90
CA TRP A 97 -6.48 8.85 14.53
C TRP A 97 -7.94 8.42 14.45
N ASP A 98 -8.42 7.68 15.46
CA ASP A 98 -9.85 7.37 15.60
C ASP A 98 -10.66 8.65 15.84
N ALA A 99 -10.26 9.51 16.78
CA ALA A 99 -10.92 10.80 17.02
C ALA A 99 -10.86 11.73 15.79
N ALA A 100 -9.73 11.75 15.09
CA ALA A 100 -9.59 12.53 13.84
C ALA A 100 -10.54 12.03 12.74
N TYR A 101 -10.78 10.72 12.66
CA TYR A 101 -11.68 10.15 11.67
C TYR A 101 -13.15 10.41 11.98
N GLU A 102 -13.55 10.36 13.25
CA GLU A 102 -14.91 10.75 13.66
C GLU A 102 -15.21 12.19 13.23
N LYS A 103 -14.29 13.12 13.50
CA LYS A 103 -14.41 14.51 13.06
C LYS A 103 -14.45 14.64 11.53
N TYR A 104 -13.67 13.83 10.80
CA TYR A 104 -13.70 13.82 9.34
C TYR A 104 -15.08 13.43 8.81
N LEU A 105 -15.71 12.40 9.38
CA LEU A 105 -17.05 11.96 8.99
C LEU A 105 -18.12 13.03 9.25
N GLU A 106 -17.98 13.85 10.29
CA GLU A 106 -18.90 14.97 10.53
C GLU A 106 -18.82 16.05 9.44
N ILE A 107 -17.62 16.30 8.91
CA ILE A 107 -17.37 17.37 7.92
C ILE A 107 -17.71 16.92 6.50
N THR A 108 -17.50 15.64 6.18
CA THR A 108 -17.72 15.11 4.82
C THR A 108 -19.09 14.47 4.62
N LYS A 109 -20.04 14.77 5.52
CA LYS A 109 -21.47 14.45 5.33
C LYS A 109 -22.10 15.32 4.24
#